data_AF-A0A4Q3KY41-F1
#
_entry.id   AF-A0A4Q3KY41-F1
#
_cell.length_a   1.000
_cell.length_b   1.000
_cell.length_c   1.000
_cell.angle_alpha   90.00
_cell.angle_beta   90.00
_cell.angle_gamma   90.00
#
_symmetry.space_group_name_H-M   'P 1'
#
loop_
_entity.id
_entity.type
_entity.pdbx_description
1 polymer ?
#
loop_
_entity_poly.entity_id
_entity_poly.type
_entity_poly.pdbx_seq_one_letter_code
_entity_poly.pdbx_strand_id
1 'polypeptide(L)'
;MWTVSQAKRCVFLIHRWTGVAACVLMALWLVSGVVMLFVGYPKLLPAERLAALAPLHLPPCCVPVEAALQRSPAPRAVQQITLTTIAGQPSYRLVQADGSLRVVNAITGMAAPAVDEAAALRSAQAFMPGAAGAVRAQVMDDRWTHSGLLDPHRPLFQVQMQDEARTLLYVSSATGEVVMDAPRQQRYWNFVGAWLHWLYMFRDGSRDTVWSWLVIGLSAMGTLSAVAGALVGVWRWRFAGRYKCGARTPYREFQMRWHHITGLLFGGVLVLWVFSGLASMNPLGVFSAGQRPDLPAYRGGAPGTARVAISANDALALLRAHGFVPTELHWRVLGGQPYLLAHDAAAATRIIALDKAGRSAAAPYRVLERFGLQDLHAPASVLLPSPVAHTLALQQHDAYYLRRGAASMYAGAERDLPVLRLQFNDPGRTLVYISPATGDVVLSVDKAQRAGRWLFNLLHSWDLPWMLREPILRKAVLVAMSCGAIALALTGTVLGYRRVMKWAVRRGERSASGERVLGRVSRLRRWCGARDFEP
;
A
#
# COMPACT_ATOMS: atom_id res chain seq x y z
N MET A 1 36.09 -9.83 26.10
CA MET A 1 36.20 -9.04 24.85
C MET A 1 36.59 -9.97 23.71
N TRP A 2 35.92 -9.93 22.56
CA TRP A 2 36.26 -10.79 21.42
C TRP A 2 37.46 -10.24 20.65
N THR A 3 38.34 -11.12 20.16
CA THR A 3 39.43 -10.71 19.25
C THR A 3 38.90 -10.47 17.83
N VAL A 4 39.61 -9.66 17.04
CA VAL A 4 39.25 -9.38 15.63
C VAL A 4 39.15 -10.66 14.79
N SER A 5 39.98 -11.66 15.07
CA SER A 5 39.95 -12.96 14.37
C SER A 5 38.71 -13.78 14.74
N GLN A 6 38.31 -13.78 16.02
CA GLN A 6 37.06 -14.40 16.49
C GLN A 6 35.83 -13.74 15.86
N ALA A 7 35.80 -12.40 15.82
CA ALA A 7 34.71 -11.65 15.19
C ALA A 7 34.59 -11.96 13.68
N LYS A 8 35.71 -11.94 12.93
CA LYS A 8 35.72 -12.31 11.51
C LYS A 8 35.21 -13.73 11.28
N ARG A 9 35.68 -14.70 12.09
CA ARG A 9 35.23 -16.10 12.01
C ARG A 9 33.73 -16.23 12.24
N CYS A 10 33.17 -15.47 13.18
CA CYS A 10 31.74 -15.45 13.44
C CYS A 10 30.96 -14.97 12.20
N VAL A 11 31.35 -13.85 11.59
CA VAL A 11 30.71 -13.31 10.37
C VAL A 11 30.75 -14.33 9.22
N PHE A 12 31.88 -15.01 9.02
CA PHE A 12 32.00 -16.08 8.02
C PHE A 12 31.02 -17.23 8.28
N LEU A 13 30.86 -17.64 9.55
CA LEU A 13 29.96 -18.72 9.92
C LEU A 13 28.49 -18.31 9.78
N ILE A 14 28.12 -17.12 10.26
CA ILE A 14 26.78 -16.57 10.14
C ILE A 14 26.38 -16.56 8.66
N HIS A 15 27.11 -15.84 7.81
CA HIS A 15 26.79 -15.75 6.39
C HIS A 15 26.71 -17.13 5.71
N ARG A 16 27.65 -18.03 6.04
CA ARG A 16 27.67 -19.38 5.44
C ARG A 16 26.43 -20.20 5.77
N TRP A 17 25.90 -20.10 6.99
CA TRP A 17 24.75 -20.89 7.42
C TRP A 17 23.42 -20.22 7.09
N THR A 18 23.32 -18.91 7.31
CA THR A 18 22.10 -18.15 6.99
C THR A 18 21.91 -17.99 5.48
N GLY A 19 23.01 -17.94 4.71
CA GLY A 19 22.98 -17.78 3.25
C GLY A 19 22.24 -18.90 2.51
N VAL A 20 22.15 -20.12 3.05
CA VAL A 20 21.49 -21.25 2.38
C VAL A 20 20.00 -20.98 2.15
N ALA A 21 19.27 -20.63 3.22
CA ALA A 21 17.85 -20.31 3.13
C ALA A 21 17.62 -18.88 2.62
N ALA A 22 18.46 -17.93 3.05
CA ALA A 22 18.31 -16.53 2.68
C ALA A 22 18.42 -16.31 1.17
N CYS A 23 19.31 -17.02 0.45
CA CYS A 23 19.46 -16.85 -1.00
C CYS A 23 18.20 -17.26 -1.78
N VAL A 24 17.47 -18.29 -1.34
CA VAL A 24 16.20 -18.69 -1.97
C VAL A 24 15.17 -17.58 -1.77
N LEU A 25 15.02 -17.11 -0.53
CA LEU A 25 14.10 -16.02 -0.21
C LEU A 25 14.44 -14.75 -0.99
N MET A 26 15.71 -14.35 -1.04
CA MET A 26 16.14 -13.16 -1.79
C MET A 26 15.85 -13.31 -3.28
N ALA A 27 16.07 -14.49 -3.87
CA ALA A 27 15.74 -14.71 -5.28
C ALA A 27 14.24 -14.52 -5.54
N LEU A 28 13.38 -15.09 -4.68
CA LEU A 28 11.92 -14.95 -4.77
C LEU A 28 11.48 -13.49 -4.59
N TRP A 29 12.04 -12.77 -3.60
CA TRP A 29 11.75 -11.36 -3.38
C TRP A 29 12.22 -10.44 -4.50
N LEU A 30 13.38 -10.71 -5.10
CA LEU A 30 13.87 -9.91 -6.22
C LEU A 30 13.01 -10.12 -7.47
N VAL A 31 12.68 -11.38 -7.81
CA VAL A 31 11.83 -11.69 -8.97
C VAL A 31 10.44 -11.06 -8.79
N SER A 32 9.83 -11.25 -7.62
CA SER A 32 8.53 -10.66 -7.30
C SER A 32 8.56 -9.12 -7.27
N GLY A 33 9.63 -8.53 -6.76
CA GLY A 33 9.83 -7.08 -6.76
C GLY A 33 9.89 -6.49 -8.17
N VAL A 34 10.54 -7.18 -9.12
CA VAL A 34 10.54 -6.79 -10.54
C VAL A 34 9.12 -6.81 -11.10
N VAL A 35 8.32 -7.84 -10.81
CA VAL A 35 6.91 -7.91 -11.25
C VAL A 35 6.11 -6.72 -10.70
N MET A 36 6.31 -6.36 -9.44
CA MET A 36 5.63 -5.23 -8.79
C MET A 36 5.99 -3.84 -9.35
N LEU A 37 7.07 -3.72 -10.14
CA LEU A 37 7.36 -2.47 -10.88
C LEU A 37 6.37 -2.23 -12.03
N PHE A 38 5.74 -3.29 -12.53
CA PHE A 38 4.85 -3.25 -13.70
C PHE A 38 3.39 -3.52 -13.31
N VAL A 39 3.15 -4.44 -12.38
CA VAL A 39 1.80 -4.83 -11.95
C VAL A 39 1.65 -4.59 -10.45
N GLY A 40 0.77 -3.66 -10.09
CA GLY A 40 0.44 -3.38 -8.69
C GLY A 40 -0.56 -4.37 -8.11
N TYR A 41 -0.69 -4.36 -6.79
CA TYR A 41 -1.79 -5.05 -6.12
C TYR A 41 -3.15 -4.44 -6.54
N PRO A 42 -4.19 -5.26 -6.78
CA PRO A 42 -5.49 -4.78 -7.25
C PRO A 42 -6.08 -3.73 -6.32
N LYS A 43 -6.65 -2.69 -6.91
CA LYS A 43 -7.28 -1.56 -6.22
C LYS A 43 -8.03 -0.73 -7.24
N LEU A 44 -9.13 -0.13 -6.80
CA LEU A 44 -9.85 0.85 -7.59
C LEU A 44 -9.30 2.25 -7.31
N LEU A 45 -8.80 2.95 -8.34
CA LEU A 45 -8.32 4.33 -8.17
C LEU A 45 -9.50 5.31 -8.04
N PRO A 46 -9.34 6.43 -7.30
CA PRO A 46 -10.41 7.43 -7.16
C PRO A 46 -10.92 7.98 -8.50
N ALA A 47 -10.01 8.32 -9.43
CA ALA A 47 -10.37 8.74 -10.78
C ALA A 47 -11.11 7.65 -11.57
N GLU A 48 -10.68 6.39 -11.50
CA GLU A 48 -11.37 5.26 -12.16
C GLU A 48 -12.79 5.09 -11.62
N ARG A 49 -12.95 5.20 -10.29
CA ARG A 49 -14.26 5.15 -9.64
C ARG A 49 -15.16 6.28 -10.12
N LEU A 50 -14.66 7.52 -10.11
CA LEU A 50 -15.44 8.71 -10.52
C LEU A 50 -15.82 8.67 -12.00
N ALA A 51 -14.93 8.20 -12.87
CA ALA A 51 -15.17 8.07 -14.30
C ALA A 51 -16.29 7.07 -14.64
N ALA A 52 -16.49 6.06 -13.79
CA ALA A 52 -17.55 5.06 -13.95
C ALA A 52 -18.92 5.50 -13.40
N LEU A 53 -18.99 6.63 -12.67
CA LEU A 53 -20.26 7.13 -12.11
C LEU A 53 -21.09 7.85 -13.17
N ALA A 54 -22.40 7.64 -13.13
CA ALA A 54 -23.33 8.41 -13.94
C ALA A 54 -23.37 9.88 -13.45
N PRO A 55 -23.48 10.86 -14.37
CA PRO A 55 -23.75 12.24 -14.01
C PRO A 55 -25.00 12.38 -13.13
N LEU A 56 -24.96 13.30 -12.17
CA LEU A 56 -26.13 13.67 -11.39
C LEU A 56 -27.06 14.53 -12.25
N HIS A 57 -28.22 13.98 -12.62
CA HIS A 57 -29.21 14.65 -13.47
C HIS A 57 -30.11 15.61 -12.67
N LEU A 58 -30.67 16.61 -13.36
CA LEU A 58 -31.67 17.55 -12.81
C LEU A 58 -33.07 16.87 -12.80
N PRO A 59 -34.11 17.45 -12.17
CA PRO A 59 -35.31 16.78 -11.66
C PRO A 59 -35.94 15.67 -12.52
N PRO A 60 -36.48 14.58 -11.90
CA PRO A 60 -36.84 14.47 -10.48
C PRO A 60 -35.80 13.73 -9.61
N CYS A 61 -34.66 14.37 -9.35
CA CYS A 61 -33.89 14.26 -8.12
C CYS A 61 -33.92 15.65 -7.46
N CYS A 62 -33.54 15.90 -6.21
CA CYS A 62 -33.36 14.98 -5.07
C CYS A 62 -34.11 15.53 -3.85
N VAL A 63 -34.53 14.66 -2.92
CA VAL A 63 -35.08 15.10 -1.62
C VAL A 63 -34.05 15.96 -0.85
N PRO A 64 -34.50 16.88 0.02
CA PRO A 64 -33.59 17.66 0.87
C PRO A 64 -32.66 16.76 1.70
N VAL A 65 -31.41 17.19 1.87
CA VAL A 65 -30.40 16.44 2.63
C VAL A 65 -30.81 16.22 4.08
N GLU A 66 -31.61 17.12 4.64
CA GLU A 66 -32.23 17.02 5.97
C GLU A 66 -33.08 15.75 6.09
N ALA A 67 -33.86 15.44 5.06
CA ALA A 67 -34.72 14.26 5.04
C ALA A 67 -33.89 12.97 5.02
N ALA A 68 -32.78 12.98 4.28
CA ALA A 68 -31.84 11.86 4.26
C ALA A 68 -31.14 11.68 5.62
N LEU A 69 -30.73 12.78 6.26
CA LEU A 69 -30.09 12.72 7.58
C LEU A 69 -31.00 12.14 8.67
N GLN A 70 -32.31 12.38 8.60
CA GLN A 70 -33.27 11.80 9.54
C GLN A 70 -33.32 10.27 9.49
N ARG A 71 -32.77 9.62 8.45
CA ARG A 71 -32.63 8.17 8.37
C ARG A 71 -31.39 7.63 9.10
N SER A 72 -30.51 8.51 9.59
CA SER A 72 -29.41 8.16 10.48
C SER A 72 -29.93 7.98 11.91
N PRO A 73 -29.47 6.96 12.67
CA PRO A 73 -29.80 6.83 14.09
C PRO A 73 -29.26 8.01 14.93
N ALA A 74 -28.19 8.67 14.47
CA ALA A 74 -27.60 9.83 15.11
C ALA A 74 -27.32 10.93 14.06
N PRO A 75 -28.34 11.70 13.61
CA PRO A 75 -28.19 12.67 12.52
C PRO A 75 -27.10 13.72 12.75
N ARG A 76 -26.97 14.22 13.99
CA ARG A 76 -25.97 15.22 14.36
C ARG A 76 -24.53 14.68 14.41
N ALA A 77 -24.37 13.36 14.54
CA ALA A 77 -23.06 12.70 14.61
C ALA A 77 -22.49 12.34 13.22
N VAL A 78 -23.24 12.56 12.15
CA VAL A 78 -22.81 12.26 10.78
C VAL A 78 -21.61 13.12 10.38
N GLN A 79 -20.53 12.46 9.99
CA GLN A 79 -19.23 13.07 9.67
C GLN A 79 -19.03 13.37 8.19
N GLN A 80 -19.72 12.64 7.31
CA GLN A 80 -19.68 12.88 5.87
C GLN A 80 -21.04 12.57 5.24
N ILE A 81 -21.43 13.42 4.30
CA ILE A 81 -22.62 13.25 3.47
C ILE A 81 -22.16 13.39 2.02
N THR A 82 -22.40 12.35 1.22
CA THR A 82 -22.11 12.36 -0.21
C THR A 82 -23.37 12.00 -0.98
N LEU A 83 -23.76 12.81 -1.95
CA LEU A 83 -24.73 12.43 -2.98
C LEU A 83 -23.95 11.85 -4.16
N THR A 84 -24.25 10.61 -4.52
CA THR A 84 -23.59 9.85 -5.59
C THR A 84 -24.62 9.00 -6.33
N THR A 85 -24.18 8.18 -7.29
CA THR A 85 -25.03 7.19 -7.96
C THR A 85 -24.63 5.77 -7.55
N ILE A 86 -25.62 4.95 -7.17
CA ILE A 86 -25.45 3.56 -6.77
C ILE A 86 -26.44 2.72 -7.57
N ALA A 87 -25.97 1.70 -8.28
CA ALA A 87 -26.80 0.92 -9.21
C ALA A 87 -27.59 1.80 -10.22
N GLY A 88 -26.97 2.90 -10.68
CA GLY A 88 -27.60 3.87 -11.59
C GLY A 88 -28.65 4.79 -10.96
N GLN A 89 -28.87 4.71 -9.65
CA GLN A 89 -29.85 5.52 -8.92
C GLN A 89 -29.16 6.54 -8.00
N PRO A 90 -29.61 7.80 -7.96
CA PRO A 90 -29.02 8.80 -7.08
C PRO A 90 -29.30 8.45 -5.61
N SER A 91 -28.26 8.48 -4.79
CA SER A 91 -28.28 8.02 -3.41
C SER A 91 -27.39 8.89 -2.52
N TYR A 92 -27.87 9.20 -1.32
CA TYR A 92 -27.07 9.80 -0.25
C TYR A 92 -26.35 8.69 0.52
N ARG A 93 -25.02 8.78 0.59
CA ARG A 93 -24.16 8.00 1.49
C ARG A 93 -23.80 8.84 2.71
N LEU A 94 -24.15 8.34 3.88
CA LEU A 94 -23.86 8.92 5.18
C LEU A 94 -22.77 8.10 5.87
N VAL A 95 -21.73 8.77 6.37
CA VAL A 95 -20.72 8.16 7.24
C VAL A 95 -20.96 8.63 8.66
N GLN A 96 -21.23 7.70 9.57
CA GLN A 96 -21.48 7.98 10.97
C GLN A 96 -20.16 8.19 11.76
N ALA A 97 -20.26 8.66 13.00
CA ALA A 97 -19.09 8.88 13.85
C ALA A 97 -18.32 7.60 14.19
N ASP A 98 -19.00 6.45 14.22
CA ASP A 98 -18.39 5.13 14.41
C ASP A 98 -17.78 4.54 13.13
N GLY A 99 -17.90 5.25 11.99
CA GLY A 99 -17.44 4.81 10.68
C GLY A 99 -18.44 3.94 9.91
N SER A 100 -19.60 3.62 10.49
CA SER A 100 -20.63 2.86 9.81
C SER A 100 -21.22 3.66 8.63
N LEU A 101 -21.57 2.92 7.57
CA LEU A 101 -22.10 3.48 6.35
C LEU A 101 -23.62 3.28 6.29
N ARG A 102 -24.33 4.30 5.81
CA ARG A 102 -25.76 4.22 5.53
C ARG A 102 -26.08 4.85 4.20
N VAL A 103 -26.93 4.19 3.42
CA VAL A 103 -27.40 4.68 2.13
C VAL A 103 -28.88 5.05 2.20
N VAL A 104 -29.24 6.18 1.60
CA VAL A 104 -30.61 6.67 1.49
C VAL A 104 -30.87 6.99 0.03
N ASN A 105 -31.97 6.47 -0.53
CA ASN A 105 -32.36 6.78 -1.90
C ASN A 105 -32.69 8.27 -2.02
N ALA A 106 -32.04 8.98 -2.95
CA ALA A 106 -32.15 10.44 -3.06
C ALA A 106 -33.46 10.90 -3.72
N ILE A 107 -34.26 10.00 -4.29
CA ILE A 107 -35.58 10.29 -4.88
C ILE A 107 -36.68 10.06 -3.85
N THR A 108 -36.66 8.93 -3.15
CA THR A 108 -37.73 8.57 -2.20
C THR A 108 -37.47 9.04 -0.76
N GLY A 109 -36.21 9.36 -0.41
CA GLY A 109 -35.82 9.69 0.96
C GLY A 109 -35.91 8.51 1.94
N MET A 110 -36.05 7.29 1.43
CA MET A 110 -36.06 6.07 2.24
C MET A 110 -34.66 5.49 2.36
N ALA A 111 -34.38 4.87 3.51
CA ALA A 111 -33.16 4.08 3.69
C ALA A 111 -33.12 2.96 2.64
N ALA A 112 -31.96 2.75 2.02
CA ALA A 112 -31.78 1.64 1.11
C ALA A 112 -31.93 0.31 1.85
N PRO A 113 -32.53 -0.72 1.22
CA PRO A 113 -32.56 -2.06 1.79
C PRO A 113 -31.13 -2.62 1.90
N ALA A 114 -30.98 -3.71 2.64
CA ALA A 114 -29.74 -4.47 2.64
C ALA A 114 -29.39 -4.90 1.20
N VAL A 115 -28.11 -4.85 0.86
CA VAL A 115 -27.63 -5.21 -0.47
C VAL A 115 -27.69 -6.73 -0.62
N ASP A 116 -28.52 -7.19 -1.56
CA ASP A 116 -28.58 -8.59 -1.98
C ASP A 116 -27.75 -8.82 -3.25
N GLU A 117 -27.66 -10.07 -3.70
CA GLU A 117 -26.91 -10.43 -4.91
C GLU A 117 -27.43 -9.70 -6.16
N ALA A 118 -28.75 -9.51 -6.26
CA ALA A 118 -29.37 -8.82 -7.37
C ALA A 118 -28.98 -7.33 -7.39
N ALA A 119 -28.95 -6.67 -6.23
CA ALA A 119 -28.46 -5.30 -6.09
C ALA A 119 -26.97 -5.20 -6.41
N ALA A 120 -26.15 -6.14 -5.93
CA ALA A 120 -24.72 -6.18 -6.23
C ALA A 120 -24.46 -6.34 -7.73
N LEU A 121 -25.23 -7.20 -8.42
CA LEU A 121 -25.13 -7.37 -9.86
C LEU A 121 -25.53 -6.10 -10.63
N ARG A 122 -26.63 -5.44 -10.22
CA ARG A 122 -27.04 -4.15 -10.83
C ARG A 122 -25.97 -3.08 -10.65
N SER A 123 -25.36 -2.99 -9.47
CA SER A 123 -24.25 -2.06 -9.23
C SER A 123 -23.04 -2.34 -10.12
N ALA A 124 -22.67 -3.60 -10.28
CA ALA A 124 -21.56 -4.00 -11.14
C ALA A 124 -21.83 -3.69 -12.63
N GLN A 125 -23.06 -3.93 -13.11
CA GLN A 125 -23.49 -3.59 -14.46
C GLN A 125 -23.55 -2.08 -14.71
N ALA A 126 -23.97 -1.30 -13.69
CA ALA A 126 -23.94 0.15 -13.76
C ALA A 126 -22.50 0.70 -13.83
N PHE A 127 -21.56 0.07 -13.12
CA PHE A 127 -20.14 0.44 -13.11
C PHE A 127 -19.42 0.08 -14.42
N MET A 128 -19.81 -1.03 -15.07
CA MET A 128 -19.28 -1.44 -16.38
C MET A 128 -20.43 -1.63 -17.38
N PRO A 129 -20.98 -0.53 -17.94
CA PRO A 129 -22.09 -0.62 -18.88
C PRO A 129 -21.72 -1.47 -20.10
N GLY A 130 -22.65 -2.32 -20.53
CA GLY A 130 -22.46 -3.21 -21.68
C GLY A 130 -21.80 -4.55 -21.36
N ALA A 131 -21.32 -4.78 -20.13
CA ALA A 131 -20.81 -6.08 -19.69
C ALA A 131 -21.84 -6.83 -18.84
N ALA A 132 -22.16 -8.06 -19.23
CA ALA A 132 -22.88 -8.99 -18.34
C ALA A 132 -21.98 -9.38 -17.16
N GLY A 133 -22.59 -9.82 -16.06
CA GLY A 133 -21.87 -10.26 -14.87
C GLY A 133 -22.61 -11.35 -14.12
N ALA A 134 -21.92 -12.03 -13.21
CA ALA A 134 -22.52 -13.01 -12.30
C ALA A 134 -21.90 -12.88 -10.91
N VAL A 135 -22.73 -12.87 -9.87
CA VAL A 135 -22.27 -12.96 -8.49
C VAL A 135 -21.69 -14.35 -8.26
N ARG A 136 -20.50 -14.42 -7.66
CA ARG A 136 -19.78 -15.67 -7.39
C ARG A 136 -19.83 -16.09 -5.94
N ALA A 137 -19.67 -15.11 -5.05
CA ALA A 137 -19.56 -15.33 -3.61
C ALA A 137 -19.74 -14.00 -2.88
N GLN A 138 -19.94 -14.11 -1.57
CA GLN A 138 -19.81 -13.01 -0.62
C GLN A 138 -18.69 -13.37 0.36
N VAL A 139 -17.69 -12.49 0.50
CA VAL A 139 -16.45 -12.80 1.25
C VAL A 139 -16.18 -11.76 2.33
N MET A 140 -15.72 -12.22 3.50
CA MET A 140 -15.18 -11.33 4.52
C MET A 140 -13.80 -10.83 4.12
N ASP A 141 -12.94 -11.72 3.63
CA ASP A 141 -11.60 -11.39 3.13
C ASP A 141 -11.18 -12.44 2.10
N ASP A 142 -10.32 -12.05 1.18
CA ASP A 142 -9.74 -12.93 0.20
C ASP A 142 -8.39 -12.41 -0.30
N ARG A 143 -7.89 -13.05 -1.36
CA ARG A 143 -6.57 -12.80 -1.93
C ARG A 143 -6.32 -11.35 -2.36
N TRP A 144 -7.36 -10.63 -2.75
CA TRP A 144 -7.25 -9.29 -3.32
C TRP A 144 -7.73 -8.21 -2.34
N THR A 145 -8.38 -8.61 -1.25
CA THR A 145 -9.11 -7.68 -0.38
C THR A 145 -8.47 -7.45 0.98
N HIS A 146 -7.18 -7.74 1.21
CA HIS A 146 -6.54 -7.52 2.53
C HIS A 146 -6.39 -6.05 2.99
N SER A 147 -6.90 -5.07 2.24
CA SER A 147 -6.84 -3.65 2.62
C SER A 147 -7.84 -3.34 3.74
N GLY A 148 -7.38 -2.70 4.83
CA GLY A 148 -8.28 -2.22 5.89
C GLY A 148 -9.23 -1.10 5.45
N LEU A 149 -8.98 -0.46 4.30
CA LEU A 149 -9.91 0.52 3.71
C LEU A 149 -11.25 -0.11 3.31
N LEU A 150 -11.29 -1.44 3.15
CA LEU A 150 -12.50 -2.17 2.79
C LEU A 150 -13.32 -2.59 4.01
N ASP A 151 -12.79 -2.48 5.23
CA ASP A 151 -13.44 -3.01 6.44
C ASP A 151 -14.86 -2.46 6.67
N PRO A 152 -15.16 -1.16 6.44
CA PRO A 152 -16.52 -0.63 6.55
C PRO A 152 -17.51 -1.18 5.51
N HIS A 153 -17.01 -1.83 4.45
CA HIS A 153 -17.79 -2.36 3.33
C HIS A 153 -18.02 -3.87 3.41
N ARG A 154 -17.31 -4.57 4.30
CA ARG A 154 -17.34 -6.03 4.41
C ARG A 154 -18.66 -6.51 5.05
N PRO A 155 -19.14 -7.71 4.68
CA PRO A 155 -18.60 -8.59 3.62
C PRO A 155 -18.75 -7.99 2.21
N LEU A 156 -17.95 -8.45 1.26
CA LEU A 156 -17.92 -7.97 -0.12
C LEU A 156 -18.54 -9.00 -1.08
N PHE A 157 -19.45 -8.57 -1.94
CA PHE A 157 -19.93 -9.39 -3.05
C PHE A 157 -18.90 -9.41 -4.17
N GLN A 158 -18.55 -10.61 -4.63
CA GLN A 158 -17.69 -10.83 -5.78
C GLN A 158 -18.54 -10.95 -7.04
N VAL A 159 -18.39 -10.02 -7.96
CA VAL A 159 -19.09 -10.05 -9.25
C VAL A 159 -18.08 -10.25 -10.36
N GLN A 160 -18.19 -11.38 -11.05
CA GLN A 160 -17.37 -11.66 -12.22
C GLN A 160 -18.02 -11.03 -13.45
N MET A 161 -17.33 -10.06 -14.04
CA MET A 161 -17.74 -9.42 -15.27
C MET A 161 -17.32 -10.24 -16.50
N GLN A 162 -18.10 -10.13 -17.56
CA GLN A 162 -17.88 -10.75 -18.87
C GLN A 162 -17.29 -9.76 -19.89
N ASP A 163 -16.50 -8.80 -19.40
CA ASP A 163 -15.66 -7.92 -20.20
C ASP A 163 -14.42 -8.67 -20.74
N GLU A 164 -13.69 -8.03 -21.66
CA GLU A 164 -12.46 -8.59 -22.25
C GLU A 164 -11.43 -8.97 -21.17
N ALA A 165 -11.27 -8.12 -20.16
CA ALA A 165 -10.31 -8.36 -19.08
C ALA A 165 -10.79 -9.35 -18.01
N ARG A 166 -12.02 -9.90 -18.14
CA ARG A 166 -12.66 -10.80 -17.16
C ARG A 166 -12.50 -10.26 -15.74
N THR A 167 -12.87 -9.00 -15.57
CA THR A 167 -12.69 -8.22 -14.36
C THR A 167 -13.52 -8.81 -13.22
N LEU A 168 -12.90 -8.91 -12.04
CA LEU A 168 -13.59 -9.29 -10.81
C LEU A 168 -13.83 -8.01 -10.03
N LEU A 169 -15.09 -7.63 -9.86
CA LEU A 169 -15.50 -6.47 -9.08
C LEU A 169 -15.88 -6.91 -7.68
N TYR A 170 -15.55 -6.07 -6.70
CA TYR A 170 -15.99 -6.22 -5.32
C TYR A 170 -16.99 -5.12 -5.00
N VAL A 171 -18.19 -5.54 -4.61
CA VAL A 171 -19.29 -4.64 -4.26
C VAL A 171 -19.50 -4.68 -2.74
N SER A 172 -19.54 -3.50 -2.15
CA SER A 172 -19.84 -3.27 -0.73
C SER A 172 -21.20 -3.85 -0.35
N SER A 173 -21.29 -4.73 0.66
CA SER A 173 -22.59 -5.16 1.19
C SER A 173 -23.28 -4.04 1.99
N ALA A 174 -22.51 -3.08 2.53
CA ALA A 174 -23.03 -1.97 3.32
C ALA A 174 -23.65 -0.85 2.46
N THR A 175 -23.17 -0.67 1.22
CA THR A 175 -23.58 0.47 0.37
C THR A 175 -24.02 0.09 -1.03
N GLY A 176 -23.62 -1.08 -1.54
CA GLY A 176 -23.87 -1.47 -2.93
C GLY A 176 -22.90 -0.82 -3.92
N GLU A 177 -21.88 -0.09 -3.46
CA GLU A 177 -20.87 0.51 -4.33
C GLU A 177 -19.80 -0.48 -4.76
N VAL A 178 -19.27 -0.33 -5.97
CA VAL A 178 -18.03 -0.99 -6.38
C VAL A 178 -16.87 -0.31 -5.65
N VAL A 179 -16.14 -1.08 -4.85
CA VAL A 179 -15.05 -0.58 -3.98
C VAL A 179 -13.68 -1.07 -4.38
N MET A 180 -13.62 -2.07 -5.26
CA MET A 180 -12.37 -2.60 -5.82
C MET A 180 -12.67 -3.30 -7.14
N ASP A 181 -11.76 -3.18 -8.09
CA ASP A 181 -11.66 -4.00 -9.28
C ASP A 181 -10.36 -4.80 -9.26
N ALA A 182 -10.41 -5.98 -9.89
CA ALA A 182 -9.24 -6.83 -10.04
C ALA A 182 -9.29 -7.50 -11.42
N PRO A 183 -8.74 -6.88 -12.49
CA PRO A 183 -8.68 -7.47 -13.83
C PRO A 183 -7.89 -8.80 -13.88
N ARG A 184 -8.21 -9.71 -14.80
CA ARG A 184 -7.63 -11.07 -14.86
C ARG A 184 -6.10 -11.08 -14.94
N GLN A 185 -5.52 -10.22 -15.78
CA GLN A 185 -4.07 -10.13 -15.92
C GLN A 185 -3.39 -9.66 -14.64
N GLN A 186 -3.99 -8.69 -13.94
CA GLN A 186 -3.48 -8.24 -12.64
C GLN A 186 -3.52 -9.38 -11.63
N ARG A 187 -4.63 -10.15 -11.56
CA ARG A 187 -4.75 -11.30 -10.63
C ARG A 187 -3.66 -12.36 -10.88
N TYR A 188 -3.37 -12.70 -12.14
CA TYR A 188 -2.34 -13.70 -12.45
C TYR A 188 -0.93 -13.25 -12.05
N TRP A 189 -0.53 -12.05 -12.46
CA TRP A 189 0.81 -11.54 -12.14
C TRP A 189 1.00 -11.29 -10.65
N ASN A 190 -0.06 -10.96 -9.92
CA ASN A 190 0.05 -10.73 -8.48
C ASN A 190 0.45 -11.98 -7.68
N PHE A 191 0.19 -13.21 -8.16
CA PHE A 191 0.70 -14.42 -7.50
C PHE A 191 2.23 -14.44 -7.42
N VAL A 192 2.90 -14.07 -8.52
CA VAL A 192 4.37 -14.00 -8.58
C VAL A 192 4.89 -12.64 -8.08
N GLY A 193 4.07 -11.59 -8.12
CA GLY A 193 4.34 -10.27 -7.59
C GLY A 193 3.98 -10.15 -6.11
N ALA A 194 2.98 -9.33 -5.81
CA ALA A 194 2.62 -8.94 -4.45
C ALA A 194 2.40 -10.10 -3.47
N TRP A 195 1.72 -11.18 -3.90
CA TRP A 195 1.46 -12.34 -3.03
C TRP A 195 2.73 -13.02 -2.56
N LEU A 196 3.67 -13.27 -3.48
CA LEU A 196 4.98 -13.85 -3.16
C LEU A 196 5.87 -12.86 -2.41
N HIS A 197 5.89 -11.59 -2.83
CA HIS A 197 6.77 -10.59 -2.25
C HIS A 197 6.43 -10.30 -0.79
N TRP A 198 5.15 -10.10 -0.51
CA TRP A 198 4.66 -9.81 0.84
C TRP A 198 4.29 -11.05 1.63
N LEU A 199 4.41 -12.25 1.03
CA LEU A 199 4.08 -13.51 1.67
C LEU A 199 2.61 -13.58 2.17
N TYR A 200 1.68 -13.10 1.34
CA TYR A 200 0.25 -13.04 1.69
C TYR A 200 -0.42 -14.40 1.86
N MET A 201 0.22 -15.50 1.45
CA MET A 201 -0.25 -16.84 1.78
C MET A 201 -0.25 -17.15 3.29
N PHE A 202 0.46 -16.34 4.09
CA PHE A 202 0.47 -16.45 5.56
C PHE A 202 -0.31 -15.33 6.25
N ARG A 203 -1.00 -14.47 5.48
CA ARG A 203 -1.74 -13.33 6.02
C ARG A 203 -3.22 -13.67 6.15
N ASP A 204 -3.79 -13.32 7.29
CA ASP A 204 -5.23 -13.41 7.52
C ASP A 204 -5.84 -12.03 7.81
N GLY A 205 -6.79 -11.60 6.99
CA GLY A 205 -7.52 -10.35 7.17
C GLY A 205 -6.71 -9.06 6.99
N SER A 206 -7.32 -7.95 7.40
CA SER A 206 -6.76 -6.61 7.22
C SER A 206 -5.62 -6.29 8.19
N ARG A 207 -5.63 -6.89 9.39
CA ARG A 207 -4.61 -6.70 10.44
C ARG A 207 -4.13 -8.04 10.97
N ASP A 208 -2.88 -8.38 10.66
CA ASP A 208 -2.26 -9.64 11.08
C ASP A 208 -0.88 -9.40 11.69
N THR A 209 -0.80 -9.60 13.00
CA THR A 209 0.44 -9.45 13.78
C THR A 209 1.44 -10.56 13.50
N VAL A 210 0.97 -11.79 13.27
CA VAL A 210 1.83 -12.96 13.02
C VAL A 210 2.53 -12.80 11.67
N TRP A 211 1.76 -12.49 10.63
CA TRP A 211 2.31 -12.18 9.31
C TRP A 211 3.29 -11.00 9.38
N SER A 212 2.93 -9.92 10.09
CA SER A 212 3.80 -8.74 10.20
C SER A 212 5.16 -9.10 10.81
N TRP A 213 5.19 -9.85 11.92
CA TRP A 213 6.44 -10.28 12.56
C TRP A 213 7.21 -11.31 11.76
N LEU A 214 6.52 -12.18 11.00
CA LEU A 214 7.17 -13.11 10.07
C LEU A 214 7.98 -12.34 9.02
N VAL A 215 7.37 -11.36 8.34
CA VAL A 215 8.05 -10.55 7.32
C VAL A 215 9.19 -9.72 7.93
N ILE A 216 8.97 -9.12 9.11
CA ILE A 216 10.01 -8.38 9.84
C ILE A 216 11.19 -9.29 10.17
N GLY A 217 10.95 -10.47 10.75
CA GLY A 217 11.99 -11.41 11.13
C GLY A 217 12.81 -11.90 9.93
N LEU A 218 12.12 -12.30 8.86
CA LEU A 218 12.77 -12.73 7.62
C LEU A 218 13.61 -11.60 6.99
N SER A 219 13.09 -10.38 6.96
CA SER A 219 13.79 -9.21 6.41
C SER A 219 15.00 -8.82 7.26
N ALA A 220 14.89 -8.88 8.59
CA ALA A 220 16.00 -8.62 9.51
C ALA A 220 17.11 -9.66 9.35
N MET A 221 16.76 -10.95 9.34
CA MET A 221 17.73 -12.02 9.09
C MET A 221 18.38 -11.91 7.71
N GLY A 222 17.58 -11.60 6.68
CA GLY A 222 18.06 -11.35 5.32
C GLY A 222 19.05 -10.19 5.26
N THR A 223 18.73 -9.08 5.94
CA THR A 223 19.60 -7.90 6.05
C THR A 223 20.93 -8.26 6.70
N LEU A 224 20.91 -8.91 7.87
CA LEU A 224 22.13 -9.32 8.57
C LEU A 224 22.98 -10.28 7.72
N SER A 225 22.34 -11.23 7.02
CA SER A 225 23.01 -12.17 6.12
C SER A 225 23.65 -11.48 4.92
N ALA A 226 22.96 -10.51 4.30
CA ALA A 226 23.47 -9.74 3.18
C ALA A 226 24.64 -8.83 3.58
N VAL A 227 24.55 -8.16 4.74
CA VAL A 227 25.65 -7.36 5.30
C VAL A 227 26.86 -8.23 5.59
N ALA A 228 26.66 -9.38 6.26
CA ALA A 228 27.74 -10.33 6.53
C ALA A 228 28.39 -10.84 5.23
N GLY A 229 27.60 -11.11 4.19
CA GLY A 229 28.07 -11.51 2.86
C GLY A 229 28.89 -10.42 2.16
N ALA A 230 28.43 -9.17 2.20
CA ALA A 230 29.14 -8.03 1.64
C ALA A 230 30.51 -7.83 2.33
N LEU A 231 30.55 -7.89 3.67
CA LEU A 231 31.79 -7.81 4.44
C LEU A 231 32.75 -8.95 4.08
N VAL A 232 32.23 -10.19 4.02
CA VAL A 232 33.01 -11.37 3.63
C VAL A 232 33.58 -11.23 2.23
N GLY A 233 32.80 -10.73 1.27
CA GLY A 233 33.24 -10.48 -0.09
C GLY A 233 34.40 -9.48 -0.14
N VAL A 234 34.24 -8.32 0.51
CA VAL A 234 35.30 -7.29 0.57
C VAL A 234 36.56 -7.83 1.24
N TRP A 235 36.44 -8.55 2.36
CA TRP A 235 37.59 -9.16 3.05
C TRP A 235 38.31 -10.25 2.25
N ARG A 236 37.59 -10.93 1.34
CA ARG A 236 38.14 -11.97 0.46
C ARG A 236 38.63 -11.41 -0.86
N TRP A 237 38.40 -10.15 -1.16
CA TRP A 237 38.96 -9.50 -2.33
C TRP A 237 40.39 -9.02 -2.07
N ARG A 238 41.32 -9.37 -2.96
CA ARG A 238 42.67 -8.82 -2.93
C ARG A 238 42.73 -7.53 -3.74
N PHE A 239 42.77 -6.40 -3.04
CA PHE A 239 43.00 -5.08 -3.63
C PHE A 239 44.45 -4.92 -4.13
N ALA A 240 45.41 -5.49 -3.40
CA ALA A 240 46.82 -5.56 -3.80
C ALA A 240 47.24 -7.02 -4.06
N GLY A 241 48.00 -7.23 -5.13
CA GLY A 241 48.47 -8.56 -5.55
C GLY A 241 47.36 -9.49 -6.07
N ARG A 242 47.70 -10.77 -6.21
CA ARG A 242 46.78 -11.82 -6.69
C ARG A 242 46.87 -13.06 -5.79
N TYR A 243 45.84 -13.89 -5.76
CA TYR A 243 45.91 -15.22 -5.16
C TYR A 243 46.81 -16.14 -6.01
N LYS A 244 47.21 -17.29 -5.44
CA LYS A 244 48.01 -18.31 -6.15
C LYS A 244 47.37 -18.76 -7.47
N CYS A 245 46.05 -18.60 -7.62
CA CYS A 245 45.30 -18.87 -8.84
C CYS A 245 45.40 -17.77 -9.91
N GLY A 246 46.16 -16.69 -9.69
CA GLY A 246 46.28 -15.57 -10.61
C GLY A 246 45.12 -14.57 -10.60
N ALA A 247 44.04 -14.83 -9.85
CA ALA A 247 42.89 -13.92 -9.72
C ALA A 247 42.93 -13.10 -8.42
N ARG A 248 42.17 -11.99 -8.38
CA ARG A 248 41.94 -11.19 -7.16
C ARG A 248 40.90 -11.79 -6.20
N THR A 249 40.18 -12.81 -6.65
CA THR A 249 39.30 -13.65 -5.82
C THR A 249 39.98 -15.00 -5.52
N PRO A 250 39.80 -15.57 -4.31
CA PRO A 250 40.40 -16.86 -3.96
C PRO A 250 39.68 -18.06 -4.59
N TYR A 251 38.47 -17.85 -5.14
CA TYR A 251 37.60 -18.93 -5.58
C TYR A 251 37.85 -19.32 -7.03
N ARG A 252 38.15 -20.61 -7.27
CA ARG A 252 38.37 -21.19 -8.62
C ARG A 252 37.09 -21.79 -9.19
N GLU A 253 36.27 -22.41 -8.35
CA GLU A 253 35.00 -23.02 -8.76
C GLU A 253 34.06 -21.95 -9.32
N PHE A 254 33.45 -22.24 -10.48
CA PHE A 254 32.61 -21.29 -11.22
C PHE A 254 31.56 -20.62 -10.34
N GLN A 255 30.79 -21.41 -9.57
CA GLN A 255 29.69 -20.90 -8.74
C GLN A 255 30.19 -20.01 -7.60
N MET A 256 31.26 -20.41 -6.89
CA MET A 256 31.85 -19.61 -5.81
C MET A 256 32.50 -18.33 -6.34
N ARG A 257 33.15 -18.41 -7.50
CA ARG A 257 33.74 -17.25 -8.18
C ARG A 257 32.67 -16.24 -8.56
N TRP A 258 31.61 -16.68 -9.23
CA TRP A 258 30.54 -15.79 -9.65
C TRP A 258 29.75 -15.24 -8.48
N HIS A 259 29.41 -16.05 -7.48
CA HIS A 259 28.76 -15.56 -6.26
C HIS A 259 29.59 -14.44 -5.59
N HIS A 260 30.91 -14.60 -5.54
CA HIS A 260 31.80 -13.57 -5.01
C HIS A 260 31.84 -12.31 -5.87
N ILE A 261 31.95 -12.44 -7.20
CA ILE A 261 32.00 -11.28 -8.12
C ILE A 261 30.67 -10.53 -8.13
N THR A 262 29.54 -11.22 -8.30
CA THR A 262 28.22 -10.61 -8.23
C THR A 262 27.94 -10.06 -6.84
N GLY A 263 28.48 -10.68 -5.79
CA GLY A 263 28.40 -10.19 -4.41
C GLY A 263 29.13 -8.87 -4.21
N LEU A 264 30.30 -8.70 -4.81
CA LEU A 264 31.05 -7.45 -4.78
C LEU A 264 30.36 -6.34 -5.58
N LEU A 265 29.75 -6.67 -6.72
CA LEU A 265 29.09 -5.68 -7.59
C LEU A 265 27.69 -5.28 -7.09
N PHE A 266 26.89 -6.26 -6.66
CA PHE A 266 25.46 -6.06 -6.35
C PHE A 266 25.11 -6.30 -4.88
N GLY A 267 26.06 -6.70 -4.04
CA GLY A 267 25.80 -6.93 -2.60
C GLY A 267 25.32 -5.68 -1.88
N GLY A 268 25.86 -4.50 -2.23
CA GLY A 268 25.37 -3.23 -1.70
C GLY A 268 23.91 -2.96 -2.08
N VAL A 269 23.53 -3.21 -3.33
CA VAL A 269 22.15 -3.08 -3.80
C VAL A 269 21.23 -4.05 -3.04
N LEU A 270 21.63 -5.30 -2.90
CA LEU A 270 20.87 -6.30 -2.15
C LEU A 270 20.66 -5.88 -0.70
N VAL A 271 21.71 -5.38 -0.02
CA VAL A 271 21.63 -4.86 1.35
C VAL A 271 20.63 -3.70 1.43
N LEU A 272 20.72 -2.72 0.53
CA LEU A 272 19.81 -1.58 0.51
C LEU A 272 18.36 -2.01 0.30
N TRP A 273 18.09 -2.95 -0.59
CA TRP A 273 16.72 -3.43 -0.87
C TRP A 273 16.12 -4.26 0.26
N VAL A 274 16.86 -5.20 0.84
CA VAL A 274 16.34 -6.01 1.95
C VAL A 274 16.16 -5.17 3.22
N PHE A 275 17.08 -4.24 3.49
CA PHE A 275 16.97 -3.31 4.62
C PHE A 275 15.79 -2.35 4.43
N SER A 276 15.60 -1.81 3.23
CA SER A 276 14.48 -0.92 2.95
C SER A 276 13.13 -1.65 3.00
N GLY A 277 13.08 -2.92 2.59
CA GLY A 277 11.91 -3.78 2.80
C GLY A 277 11.62 -4.03 4.28
N LEU A 278 12.64 -4.21 5.13
CA LEU A 278 12.46 -4.23 6.59
C LEU A 278 11.89 -2.89 7.09
N ALA A 279 12.43 -1.76 6.62
CA ALA A 279 11.98 -0.44 7.03
C ALA A 279 10.52 -0.16 6.64
N SER A 280 10.02 -0.73 5.54
CA SER A 280 8.63 -0.58 5.10
C SER A 280 7.61 -1.16 6.09
N MET A 281 8.02 -2.19 6.84
CA MET A 281 7.19 -2.82 7.86
C MET A 281 7.09 -1.98 9.15
N ASN A 282 7.84 -0.87 9.24
CA ASN A 282 7.87 0.03 10.40
C ASN A 282 8.03 -0.74 11.73
N PRO A 283 9.12 -1.52 11.90
CA PRO A 283 9.30 -2.37 13.06
C PRO A 283 9.24 -1.53 14.34
N LEU A 284 8.46 -1.98 15.32
CA LEU A 284 8.25 -1.28 16.60
C LEU A 284 7.67 0.14 16.47
N GLY A 285 7.18 0.52 15.29
CA GLY A 285 6.59 1.85 15.07
C GLY A 285 7.60 3.00 15.02
N VAL A 286 8.89 2.75 14.77
CA VAL A 286 9.95 3.78 14.78
C VAL A 286 9.75 4.92 13.77
N PHE A 287 8.94 4.72 12.73
CA PHE A 287 8.55 5.70 11.72
C PHE A 287 7.10 6.17 11.87
N SER A 288 6.43 5.82 12.96
CA SER A 288 5.08 6.32 13.25
C SER A 288 5.12 7.80 13.60
N ALA A 289 4.06 8.52 13.23
CA ALA A 289 3.94 9.93 13.60
C ALA A 289 3.89 10.10 15.13
N GLY A 290 4.68 11.02 15.67
CA GLY A 290 4.64 11.37 17.09
C GLY A 290 3.37 12.15 17.45
N GLN A 291 2.86 12.95 16.53
CA GLN A 291 1.61 13.69 16.68
C GLN A 291 0.83 13.67 15.36
N ARG A 292 -0.51 13.61 15.44
CA ARG A 292 -1.39 13.67 14.27
C ARG A 292 -2.15 14.99 14.25
N PRO A 293 -2.43 15.55 13.06
CA PRO A 293 -3.25 16.75 12.97
C PRO A 293 -4.68 16.52 13.48
N ASP A 294 -5.22 17.51 14.19
CA ASP A 294 -6.60 17.54 14.66
C ASP A 294 -7.56 17.95 13.53
N LEU A 295 -8.03 16.95 12.77
CA LEU A 295 -8.97 17.17 11.66
C LEU A 295 -10.35 17.69 12.14
N PRO A 296 -10.93 17.21 13.25
CA PRO A 296 -12.13 17.82 13.83
C PRO A 296 -11.98 19.31 14.12
N ALA A 297 -10.90 19.73 14.78
CA ALA A 297 -10.63 21.15 15.08
C ALA A 297 -10.46 21.97 13.79
N TYR A 298 -9.71 21.44 12.81
CA TYR A 298 -9.52 22.07 11.51
C TYR A 298 -10.82 22.32 10.74
N ARG A 299 -11.74 21.34 10.77
CA ARG A 299 -13.05 21.47 10.14
C ARG A 299 -13.93 22.45 10.91
N GLY A 300 -13.84 22.50 12.24
CA GLY A 300 -14.64 23.37 13.09
C GLY A 300 -16.14 23.02 13.11
N GLY A 301 -16.50 21.80 12.73
CA GLY A 301 -17.89 21.34 12.65
C GLY A 301 -18.04 20.08 11.80
N ALA A 302 -19.25 19.52 11.77
CA ALA A 302 -19.58 18.33 11.00
C ALA A 302 -20.77 18.59 10.05
N PRO A 303 -20.83 17.93 8.88
CA PRO A 303 -21.97 18.05 7.97
C PRO A 303 -23.32 17.66 8.58
N GLY A 304 -23.33 16.83 9.63
CA GLY A 304 -24.55 16.53 10.39
C GLY A 304 -25.18 17.74 11.09
N THR A 305 -24.38 18.77 11.43
CA THR A 305 -24.84 19.95 12.17
C THR A 305 -24.77 21.25 11.35
N ALA A 306 -23.79 21.40 10.46
CA ALA A 306 -23.60 22.60 9.64
C ALA A 306 -23.60 22.24 8.14
N ARG A 307 -24.50 22.87 7.38
CA ARG A 307 -24.70 22.63 5.94
C ARG A 307 -25.01 23.94 5.21
N VAL A 308 -24.69 23.97 3.93
CA VAL A 308 -25.11 25.07 3.05
C VAL A 308 -26.61 24.93 2.82
N ALA A 309 -27.35 26.02 3.01
CA ALA A 309 -28.81 26.05 2.83
C ALA A 309 -29.24 26.09 1.35
N ILE A 310 -28.59 25.31 0.49
CA ILE A 310 -28.91 25.18 -0.94
C ILE A 310 -29.47 23.78 -1.19
N SER A 311 -30.56 23.68 -1.97
CA SER A 311 -31.08 22.37 -2.36
C SER A 311 -30.11 21.66 -3.30
N ALA A 312 -30.14 20.32 -3.34
CA ALA A 312 -29.32 19.57 -4.29
C ALA A 312 -29.60 20.00 -5.74
N ASN A 313 -30.85 20.29 -6.08
CA ASN A 313 -31.24 20.72 -7.42
C ASN A 313 -30.70 22.09 -7.80
N ASP A 314 -30.79 23.05 -6.89
CA ASP A 314 -30.26 24.39 -7.14
C ASP A 314 -28.73 24.34 -7.24
N ALA A 315 -28.07 23.50 -6.43
CA ALA A 315 -26.63 23.27 -6.55
C ALA A 315 -26.25 22.66 -7.90
N LEU A 316 -26.98 21.65 -8.37
CA LEU A 316 -26.76 21.03 -9.69
C LEU A 316 -27.00 22.02 -10.84
N ALA A 317 -28.06 22.83 -10.74
CA ALA A 317 -28.38 23.86 -11.73
C ALA A 317 -27.30 24.94 -11.77
N LEU A 318 -26.84 25.39 -10.60
CA LEU A 318 -25.76 26.37 -10.47
C LEU A 318 -24.46 25.84 -11.07
N LEU A 319 -24.08 24.60 -10.79
CA LEU A 319 -22.87 23.98 -11.37
C LEU A 319 -22.96 23.90 -12.90
N ARG A 320 -24.13 23.50 -13.43
CA ARG A 320 -24.36 23.45 -14.89
C ARG A 320 -24.30 24.81 -15.56
N ALA A 321 -24.83 25.84 -14.92
CA ALA A 321 -24.70 27.22 -15.41
C ALA A 321 -23.23 27.66 -15.52
N HIS A 322 -22.35 27.07 -14.71
CA HIS A 322 -20.90 27.25 -14.76
C HIS A 322 -20.17 26.20 -15.63
N GLY A 323 -20.89 25.45 -16.47
CA GLY A 323 -20.31 24.45 -17.38
C GLY A 323 -19.76 23.20 -16.68
N PHE A 324 -20.16 22.94 -15.44
CA PHE A 324 -19.69 21.79 -14.66
C PHE A 324 -20.79 20.74 -14.51
N VAL A 325 -20.49 19.49 -14.88
CA VAL A 325 -21.44 18.37 -14.80
C VAL A 325 -20.97 17.40 -13.71
N PRO A 326 -21.55 17.49 -12.49
CA PRO A 326 -21.10 16.70 -11.36
C PRO A 326 -21.57 15.24 -11.43
N THR A 327 -20.72 14.32 -10.99
CA THR A 327 -21.04 12.91 -10.69
C THR A 327 -21.20 12.67 -9.19
N GLU A 328 -20.61 13.51 -8.34
CA GLU A 328 -20.80 13.49 -6.89
C GLU A 328 -20.89 14.90 -6.27
N LEU A 329 -21.68 15.04 -5.21
CA LEU A 329 -21.69 16.21 -4.33
C LEU A 329 -21.38 15.80 -2.89
N HIS A 330 -20.54 16.56 -2.20
CA HIS A 330 -20.15 16.31 -0.82
C HIS A 330 -20.47 17.53 0.03
N TRP A 331 -21.20 17.33 1.14
CA TRP A 331 -21.38 18.38 2.15
C TRP A 331 -20.19 18.34 3.09
N ARG A 332 -19.52 19.49 3.24
CA ARG A 332 -18.28 19.63 3.99
C ARG A 332 -18.34 20.87 4.87
N VAL A 333 -17.45 20.92 5.86
CA VAL A 333 -17.26 22.07 6.75
C VAL A 333 -15.77 22.34 6.86
N LEU A 334 -15.38 23.60 6.76
CA LEU A 334 -14.00 24.06 6.89
C LEU A 334 -13.97 25.32 7.75
N GLY A 335 -13.20 25.34 8.85
CA GLY A 335 -13.17 26.47 9.78
C GLY A 335 -14.56 26.88 10.29
N GLY A 336 -15.46 25.93 10.50
CA GLY A 336 -16.86 26.15 10.90
C GLY A 336 -17.78 26.65 9.79
N GLN A 337 -17.29 26.80 8.56
CA GLN A 337 -18.06 27.28 7.42
C GLN A 337 -18.48 26.10 6.53
N PRO A 338 -19.79 25.88 6.32
CA PRO A 338 -20.23 24.82 5.43
C PRO A 338 -20.03 25.20 3.96
N TYR A 339 -19.69 24.22 3.13
CA TYR A 339 -19.61 24.34 1.67
C TYR A 339 -20.01 23.01 1.01
N LEU A 340 -20.33 23.06 -0.29
CA LEU A 340 -20.47 21.87 -1.12
C LEU A 340 -19.23 21.69 -1.98
N LEU A 341 -18.75 20.47 -2.07
CA LEU A 341 -17.69 20.06 -3.00
C LEU A 341 -18.29 19.13 -4.05
N ALA A 342 -18.19 19.52 -5.31
CA ALA A 342 -18.63 18.75 -6.45
C ALA A 342 -17.44 18.09 -7.15
N HIS A 343 -17.60 16.85 -7.60
CA HIS A 343 -16.66 16.15 -8.47
C HIS A 343 -17.34 15.81 -9.80
N ASP A 344 -16.60 15.82 -10.91
CA ASP A 344 -17.04 15.29 -12.20
C ASP A 344 -16.39 13.93 -12.50
N ALA A 345 -16.70 13.37 -13.68
CA ALA A 345 -16.14 12.09 -14.14
C ALA A 345 -14.62 12.15 -14.41
N ALA A 346 -14.06 13.34 -14.61
CA ALA A 346 -12.62 13.56 -14.80
C ALA A 346 -11.89 13.86 -13.47
N ALA A 347 -12.58 13.70 -12.33
CA ALA A 347 -12.12 14.03 -10.99
C ALA A 347 -11.80 15.53 -10.76
N ALA A 348 -12.21 16.42 -11.66
CA ALA A 348 -12.13 17.86 -11.43
C ALA A 348 -13.14 18.28 -10.35
N THR A 349 -12.85 19.39 -9.66
CA THR A 349 -13.67 19.85 -8.53
C THR A 349 -14.24 21.25 -8.72
N ARG A 350 -15.39 21.49 -8.08
CA ARG A 350 -15.97 22.81 -7.87
C ARG A 350 -16.49 22.94 -6.45
N ILE A 351 -16.30 24.11 -5.86
CA ILE A 351 -16.76 24.45 -4.52
C ILE A 351 -17.94 25.41 -4.64
N ILE A 352 -19.05 25.12 -3.94
CA ILE A 352 -20.14 26.09 -3.73
C ILE A 352 -20.06 26.54 -2.28
N ALA A 353 -19.82 27.83 -2.07
CA ALA A 353 -19.75 28.45 -0.76
C ALA A 353 -20.62 29.71 -0.70
N LEU A 354 -21.00 30.13 0.51
CA LEU A 354 -21.73 31.38 0.73
C LEU A 354 -20.89 32.58 0.29
N ASP A 355 -21.50 33.53 -0.42
CA ASP A 355 -20.84 34.81 -0.75
C ASP A 355 -20.83 35.74 0.47
N LYS A 356 -19.78 35.63 1.29
CA LYS A 356 -19.57 36.48 2.46
C LYS A 356 -19.39 37.97 2.14
N ALA A 357 -19.09 38.32 0.89
CA ALA A 357 -18.82 39.70 0.51
C ALA A 357 -20.08 40.46 0.09
N GLY A 358 -21.26 39.81 0.05
CA GLY A 358 -22.54 40.44 -0.27
C GLY A 358 -22.56 41.11 -1.64
N ARG A 359 -21.73 40.65 -2.60
CA ARG A 359 -21.52 41.34 -3.88
C ARG A 359 -22.69 41.15 -4.85
N SER A 360 -23.57 40.19 -4.57
CA SER A 360 -24.80 39.99 -5.33
C SER A 360 -25.97 39.69 -4.39
N ALA A 361 -26.98 40.56 -4.42
CA ALA A 361 -28.28 40.30 -3.78
C ALA A 361 -29.07 39.18 -4.50
N ALA A 362 -28.69 38.84 -5.73
CA ALA A 362 -29.41 37.89 -6.59
C ALA A 362 -28.90 36.44 -6.52
N ALA A 363 -27.68 36.20 -5.99
CA ALA A 363 -27.11 34.86 -5.86
C ALA A 363 -26.28 34.75 -4.57
N PRO A 364 -26.81 34.18 -3.47
CA PRO A 364 -26.12 34.09 -2.19
C PRO A 364 -24.95 33.09 -2.17
N TYR A 365 -24.69 32.42 -3.30
CA TYR A 365 -23.67 31.39 -3.44
C TYR A 365 -22.68 31.72 -4.56
N ARG A 366 -21.41 31.39 -4.33
CA ARG A 366 -20.34 31.50 -5.32
C ARG A 366 -19.81 30.11 -5.68
N VAL A 367 -19.63 29.87 -6.98
CA VAL A 367 -18.91 28.71 -7.48
C VAL A 367 -17.42 29.05 -7.62
N LEU A 368 -16.57 28.20 -7.05
CA LEU A 368 -15.12 28.36 -7.01
C LEU A 368 -14.43 27.13 -7.56
N GLU A 369 -13.30 27.32 -8.22
CA GLU A 369 -12.40 26.20 -8.55
C GLU A 369 -11.55 25.76 -7.37
N ARG A 370 -11.22 26.70 -6.48
CA ARG A 370 -10.36 26.49 -5.31
C ARG A 370 -10.58 27.56 -4.25
N PHE A 371 -10.29 27.22 -3.00
CA PHE A 371 -10.20 28.15 -1.89
C PHE A 371 -9.04 29.14 -2.08
N GLY A 372 -9.21 30.36 -1.55
CA GLY A 372 -8.10 31.27 -1.38
C GLY A 372 -7.15 30.74 -0.30
N LEU A 373 -5.85 30.97 -0.45
CA LEU A 373 -4.85 30.47 0.52
C LEU A 373 -5.10 31.00 1.94
N GLN A 374 -5.58 32.24 2.04
CA GLN A 374 -5.98 32.87 3.31
C GLN A 374 -7.14 32.15 4.00
N ASP A 375 -8.10 31.62 3.22
CA ASP A 375 -9.26 30.88 3.75
C ASP A 375 -8.84 29.53 4.36
N LEU A 376 -7.71 28.98 3.90
CA LEU A 376 -7.13 27.73 4.40
C LEU A 376 -6.17 27.97 5.57
N HIS A 377 -5.45 29.09 5.59
CA HIS A 377 -4.37 29.32 6.56
C HIS A 377 -4.88 29.44 8.00
N ALA A 378 -5.95 30.21 8.22
CA ALA A 378 -6.52 30.42 9.55
C ALA A 378 -7.03 29.12 10.21
N PRO A 379 -7.87 28.27 9.57
CA PRO A 379 -8.23 26.99 10.16
C PRO A 379 -7.04 26.04 10.25
N ALA A 380 -6.06 26.13 9.34
CA ALA A 380 -4.89 25.26 9.38
C ALA A 380 -4.00 25.49 10.61
N SER A 381 -4.00 26.67 11.23
CA SER A 381 -3.14 26.93 12.40
C SER A 381 -3.54 26.11 13.64
N VAL A 382 -4.77 25.58 13.71
CA VAL A 382 -5.24 24.75 14.83
C VAL A 382 -5.01 23.25 14.62
N LEU A 383 -4.45 22.84 13.47
CA LEU A 383 -4.18 21.44 13.17
C LEU A 383 -3.22 20.79 14.18
N LEU A 384 -2.29 21.57 14.74
CA LEU A 384 -1.38 21.12 15.79
C LEU A 384 -1.29 22.22 16.88
N PRO A 385 -0.94 21.86 18.13
CA PRO A 385 -0.79 22.85 19.21
C PRO A 385 0.36 23.84 19.00
N SER A 386 1.37 23.44 18.23
CA SER A 386 2.54 24.29 17.92
C SER A 386 2.21 25.30 16.81
N PRO A 387 2.84 26.49 16.80
CA PRO A 387 2.60 27.47 15.75
C PRO A 387 3.15 27.03 14.39
N VAL A 388 2.56 27.58 13.32
CA VAL A 388 3.07 27.41 11.95
C VAL A 388 4.32 28.27 11.78
N ALA A 389 5.44 27.63 11.42
CA ALA A 389 6.71 28.29 11.14
C ALA A 389 6.80 28.82 9.70
N HIS A 390 6.33 28.03 8.73
CA HIS A 390 6.38 28.40 7.31
C HIS A 390 5.12 27.95 6.56
N THR A 391 4.68 28.78 5.62
CA THR A 391 3.57 28.47 4.71
C THR A 391 4.01 28.71 3.28
N LEU A 392 3.82 27.72 2.40
CA LEU A 392 4.26 27.77 1.01
C LEU A 392 3.16 27.17 0.11
N ALA A 393 2.75 27.89 -0.93
CA ALA A 393 1.93 27.32 -1.99
C ALA A 393 2.84 26.64 -3.02
N LEU A 394 2.81 25.32 -3.06
CA LEU A 394 3.60 24.54 -4.00
C LEU A 394 2.87 24.43 -5.34
N GLN A 395 3.56 24.85 -6.41
CA GLN A 395 3.12 24.69 -7.80
C GLN A 395 3.77 23.47 -8.49
N GLN A 396 4.71 22.83 -7.80
CA GLN A 396 5.44 21.65 -8.26
C GLN A 396 5.60 20.67 -7.11
N HIS A 397 5.71 19.39 -7.44
CA HIS A 397 5.96 18.33 -6.46
C HIS A 397 7.30 18.55 -5.75
N ASP A 398 7.35 18.22 -4.47
CA ASP A 398 8.57 18.26 -3.67
C ASP A 398 9.03 16.84 -3.29
N ALA A 399 9.99 16.74 -2.36
CA ALA A 399 10.50 15.46 -1.93
C ALA A 399 9.44 14.58 -1.24
N TYR A 400 8.36 15.13 -0.69
CA TYR A 400 7.38 14.40 0.12
C TYR A 400 6.00 14.33 -0.53
N TYR A 401 5.64 15.33 -1.33
CA TYR A 401 4.39 15.44 -2.04
C TYR A 401 4.64 15.24 -3.54
N LEU A 402 4.52 13.98 -4.00
CA LEU A 402 4.82 13.56 -5.37
C LEU A 402 3.90 12.41 -5.81
N ARG A 403 3.48 12.43 -7.08
CA ARG A 403 2.63 11.39 -7.68
C ARG A 403 3.45 10.17 -8.09
N ARG A 404 2.88 8.97 -7.96
CA ARG A 404 3.49 7.71 -8.40
C ARG A 404 2.56 6.99 -9.37
N GLY A 405 3.14 6.21 -10.28
CA GLY A 405 2.37 5.48 -11.30
C GLY A 405 1.46 4.39 -10.72
N ALA A 406 0.49 3.95 -11.52
CA ALA A 406 -0.60 3.05 -11.15
C ALA A 406 -0.19 1.73 -10.43
N ALA A 407 0.96 1.15 -10.81
CA ALA A 407 1.49 -0.05 -10.16
C ALA A 407 1.89 0.17 -8.69
N SER A 408 2.15 1.41 -8.28
CA SER A 408 2.54 1.74 -6.91
C SER A 408 1.39 1.55 -5.93
N MET A 409 1.72 1.13 -4.69
CA MET A 409 0.77 1.15 -3.57
C MET A 409 0.28 2.56 -3.22
N TYR A 410 0.99 3.60 -3.63
CA TYR A 410 0.62 4.99 -3.39
C TYR A 410 -0.19 5.63 -4.52
N ALA A 411 -0.56 4.87 -5.57
CA ALA A 411 -1.21 5.43 -6.75
C ALA A 411 -2.61 6.04 -6.48
N GLY A 412 -3.27 5.62 -5.39
CA GLY A 412 -4.55 6.21 -4.97
C GLY A 412 -4.43 7.63 -4.40
N ALA A 413 -3.21 8.11 -4.11
CA ALA A 413 -2.97 9.49 -3.72
C ALA A 413 -2.66 10.31 -4.99
N GLU A 414 -3.64 11.08 -5.48
CA GLU A 414 -3.55 11.82 -6.74
C GLU A 414 -2.48 12.93 -6.70
N ARG A 415 -2.25 13.52 -5.52
CA ARG A 415 -1.19 14.50 -5.25
C ARG A 415 -1.25 15.71 -6.19
N ASP A 416 -2.46 16.25 -6.35
CA ASP A 416 -2.72 17.36 -7.27
C ASP A 416 -2.11 18.67 -6.80
N LEU A 417 -1.86 19.56 -7.76
CA LEU A 417 -1.25 20.87 -7.56
C LEU A 417 -2.21 21.96 -8.05
N PRO A 418 -2.18 23.17 -7.47
CA PRO A 418 -1.30 23.58 -6.37
C PRO A 418 -1.70 22.95 -5.02
N VAL A 419 -0.76 22.90 -4.08
CA VAL A 419 -1.01 22.45 -2.71
C VAL A 419 -0.43 23.44 -1.69
N LEU A 420 -1.15 23.71 -0.61
CA LEU A 420 -0.65 24.54 0.49
C LEU A 420 0.14 23.67 1.46
N ARG A 421 1.44 23.91 1.59
CA ARG A 421 2.31 23.25 2.56
C ARG A 421 2.53 24.15 3.77
N LEU A 422 2.16 23.65 4.95
CA LEU A 422 2.48 24.27 6.24
C LEU A 422 3.56 23.45 6.94
N GLN A 423 4.51 24.13 7.57
CA GLN A 423 5.47 23.54 8.47
C GLN A 423 5.21 24.03 9.88
N PHE A 424 5.01 23.12 10.82
CA PHE A 424 4.80 23.43 12.24
C PHE A 424 6.12 23.45 13.01
N ASN A 425 6.15 24.22 14.10
CA ASN A 425 7.28 24.31 15.03
C ASN A 425 7.18 23.29 16.19
N ASP A 426 6.62 22.12 15.92
CA ASP A 426 6.59 20.99 16.83
C ASP A 426 7.94 20.22 16.80
N PRO A 427 8.22 19.33 17.76
CA PRO A 427 9.45 18.52 17.76
C PRO A 427 9.68 17.72 16.47
N GLY A 428 8.59 17.31 15.80
CA GLY A 428 8.61 16.60 14.52
C GLY A 428 8.84 17.51 13.30
N ARG A 429 8.81 18.84 13.46
CA ARG A 429 8.78 19.82 12.36
C ARG A 429 7.77 19.38 11.30
N THR A 430 6.55 19.07 11.72
CA THR A 430 5.54 18.38 10.94
C THR A 430 5.16 19.20 9.71
N LEU A 431 5.12 18.53 8.56
CA LEU A 431 4.67 19.12 7.31
C LEU A 431 3.24 18.68 7.05
N VAL A 432 2.34 19.63 6.86
CA VAL A 432 0.95 19.37 6.48
C VAL A 432 0.67 19.96 5.11
N TYR A 433 0.00 19.20 4.25
CA TYR A 433 -0.35 19.58 2.90
C TYR A 433 -1.87 19.63 2.79
N ILE A 434 -2.38 20.76 2.32
CA ILE A 434 -3.82 21.03 2.20
C ILE A 434 -4.13 21.32 0.73
N SER A 435 -5.11 20.62 0.17
CA SER A 435 -5.58 20.86 -1.20
C SER A 435 -6.46 22.11 -1.24
N PRO A 436 -6.13 23.15 -2.01
CA PRO A 436 -7.02 24.28 -2.22
C PRO A 436 -8.27 23.92 -3.02
N ALA A 437 -8.21 22.87 -3.83
CA ALA A 437 -9.33 22.40 -4.66
C ALA A 437 -10.43 21.71 -3.83
N THR A 438 -10.08 21.14 -2.67
CA THR A 438 -11.05 20.41 -1.82
C THR A 438 -11.14 20.94 -0.39
N GLY A 439 -10.13 21.66 0.10
CA GLY A 439 -10.00 22.01 1.52
C GLY A 439 -9.55 20.85 2.41
N ASP A 440 -9.16 19.70 1.85
CA ASP A 440 -8.73 18.54 2.64
C ASP A 440 -7.25 18.59 3.00
N VAL A 441 -6.93 18.08 4.18
CA VAL A 441 -5.55 17.68 4.53
C VAL A 441 -5.22 16.40 3.75
N VAL A 442 -4.41 16.54 2.70
CA VAL A 442 -4.05 15.46 1.77
C VAL A 442 -2.76 14.71 2.17
N LEU A 443 -1.95 15.30 3.04
CA LEU A 443 -0.76 14.65 3.62
C LEU A 443 -0.37 15.31 4.94
N SER A 444 0.05 14.51 5.91
CA SER A 444 0.80 14.97 7.07
C SER A 444 2.00 14.07 7.28
N VAL A 445 3.20 14.64 7.38
CA VAL A 445 4.46 13.89 7.58
C VAL A 445 5.38 14.60 8.57
N ASP A 446 5.66 13.93 9.68
CA ASP A 446 6.62 14.40 10.69
C ASP A 446 8.06 13.94 10.37
N LYS A 447 9.01 14.25 11.26
CA LYS A 447 10.43 13.89 11.11
C LYS A 447 10.63 12.38 10.99
N ALA A 448 9.94 11.57 11.80
CA ALA A 448 10.10 10.12 11.80
C ALA A 448 9.56 9.50 10.50
N GLN A 449 8.39 9.94 10.05
CA GLN A 449 7.80 9.52 8.77
C GLN A 449 8.64 9.96 7.57
N ARG A 450 9.23 11.16 7.61
CA ARG A 450 10.16 11.63 6.58
C ARG A 450 11.42 10.75 6.52
N ALA A 451 11.96 10.33 7.66
CA ALA A 451 13.05 9.36 7.70
C ALA A 451 12.62 8.00 7.11
N GLY A 452 11.45 7.50 7.50
CA GLY A 452 10.87 6.27 6.95
C GLY A 452 10.73 6.30 5.43
N ARG A 453 10.27 7.43 4.85
CA ARG A 453 10.25 7.63 3.40
C ARG A 453 11.67 7.49 2.81
N TRP A 454 12.68 8.15 3.35
CA TRP A 454 14.02 8.02 2.79
C TRP A 454 14.56 6.60 2.88
N LEU A 455 14.36 5.92 4.01
CA LEU A 455 14.87 4.57 4.24
C LEU A 455 14.11 3.48 3.47
N PHE A 456 12.82 3.69 3.18
CA PHE A 456 12.03 2.77 2.38
C PHE A 456 11.81 3.28 0.95
N ASN A 457 10.99 4.32 0.79
CA ASN A 457 10.52 4.79 -0.51
C ASN A 457 11.65 5.16 -1.48
N LEU A 458 12.70 5.86 -1.03
CA LEU A 458 13.85 6.14 -1.87
C LEU A 458 14.67 4.87 -2.13
N LEU A 459 15.15 4.20 -1.08
CA LEU A 459 16.11 3.09 -1.23
C LEU A 459 15.51 1.87 -1.96
N HIS A 460 14.20 1.64 -1.81
CA HIS A 460 13.49 0.51 -2.41
C HIS A 460 12.92 0.84 -3.79
N SER A 461 12.27 2.00 -3.95
CA SER A 461 11.57 2.35 -5.19
C SER A 461 12.31 3.32 -6.10
N TRP A 462 13.33 4.03 -5.61
CA TRP A 462 14.06 5.05 -6.37
C TRP A 462 13.11 6.14 -6.91
N ASP A 463 12.52 6.88 -5.99
CA ASP A 463 11.35 7.73 -6.24
C ASP A 463 11.67 9.24 -6.26
N LEU A 464 12.92 9.64 -6.51
CA LEU A 464 13.23 11.06 -6.61
C LEU A 464 12.40 11.70 -7.73
N PRO A 465 12.00 12.98 -7.59
CA PRO A 465 11.14 13.63 -8.59
C PRO A 465 11.66 13.53 -10.02
N TRP A 466 12.98 13.65 -10.24
CA TRP A 466 13.58 13.48 -11.57
C TRP A 466 13.53 12.03 -12.08
N MET A 467 13.67 11.03 -11.21
CA MET A 467 13.57 9.61 -11.58
C MET A 467 12.14 9.23 -11.97
N LEU A 468 11.14 9.86 -11.35
CA LEU A 468 9.73 9.62 -11.67
C LEU A 468 9.29 10.30 -12.96
N ARG A 469 9.93 11.41 -13.34
CA ARG A 469 9.76 12.03 -14.67
C ARG A 469 10.32 11.17 -15.80
N GLU A 470 11.31 10.32 -15.52
CA GLU A 470 11.93 9.39 -16.47
C GLU A 470 11.58 7.92 -16.15
N PRO A 471 10.30 7.51 -16.25
CA PRO A 471 9.82 6.22 -15.74
C PRO A 471 10.46 5.02 -16.46
N ILE A 472 10.79 5.15 -17.75
CA ILE A 472 11.41 4.08 -18.54
C ILE A 472 12.84 3.84 -18.06
N LEU A 473 13.66 4.90 -17.99
CA LEU A 473 15.04 4.82 -17.53
C LEU A 473 15.11 4.27 -16.10
N ARG A 474 14.26 4.80 -15.20
CA ARG A 474 14.15 4.31 -13.82
C ARG A 474 13.87 2.81 -13.77
N LYS A 475 12.86 2.33 -14.51
CA LYS A 475 12.54 0.90 -14.56
C LYS A 475 13.69 0.07 -15.15
N ALA A 476 14.33 0.55 -16.22
CA ALA A 476 15.45 -0.14 -16.86
C ALA A 476 16.63 -0.34 -15.88
N VAL A 477 17.00 0.70 -15.13
CA VAL A 477 18.07 0.61 -14.13
C VAL A 477 17.69 -0.33 -12.98
N LEU A 478 16.47 -0.22 -12.46
CA LEU A 478 16.00 -1.13 -11.41
C LEU A 478 16.02 -2.59 -11.88
N VAL A 479 15.53 -2.88 -13.08
CA VAL A 479 15.56 -4.23 -13.68
C VAL A 479 17.00 -4.73 -13.85
N ALA A 480 17.90 -3.89 -14.38
CA ALA A 480 19.31 -4.27 -14.56
C ALA A 480 19.99 -4.60 -13.22
N MET A 481 19.74 -3.79 -12.19
CA MET A 481 20.21 -4.06 -10.83
C MET A 481 19.59 -5.33 -10.24
N SER A 482 18.30 -5.58 -10.50
CA SER A 482 17.60 -6.78 -10.06
C SER A 482 18.18 -8.02 -10.73
N CYS A 483 18.48 -7.99 -12.03
CA CYS A 483 19.14 -9.11 -12.73
C CYS A 483 20.49 -9.46 -12.07
N GLY A 484 21.30 -8.45 -11.73
CA GLY A 484 22.56 -8.64 -11.02
C GLY A 484 22.39 -9.24 -9.62
N ALA A 485 21.43 -8.73 -8.84
CA ALA A 485 21.11 -9.25 -7.51
C ALA A 485 20.49 -10.67 -7.58
N ILE A 486 19.71 -10.98 -8.61
CA ILE A 486 19.15 -12.32 -8.86
C ILE A 486 20.28 -13.28 -9.18
N ALA A 487 21.26 -12.90 -10.02
CA ALA A 487 22.43 -13.73 -10.29
C ALA A 487 23.22 -14.02 -9.00
N LEU A 488 23.38 -13.02 -8.11
CA LEU A 488 23.96 -13.21 -6.78
C LEU A 488 23.16 -14.22 -5.93
N ALA A 489 21.84 -14.06 -5.87
CA ALA A 489 20.97 -14.94 -5.10
C ALA A 489 20.97 -16.38 -5.66
N LEU A 490 20.83 -16.56 -6.97
CA LEU A 490 20.82 -17.87 -7.63
C LEU A 490 22.14 -18.62 -7.47
N THR A 491 23.28 -17.94 -7.65
CA THR A 491 24.59 -18.56 -7.40
C THR A 491 24.74 -18.99 -5.94
N GLY A 492 24.23 -18.19 -5.00
CA GLY A 492 24.18 -18.54 -3.57
C GLY A 492 23.28 -19.75 -3.28
N THR A 493 22.10 -19.81 -3.91
CA THR A 493 21.16 -20.93 -3.79
C THR A 493 21.78 -22.24 -4.28
N VAL A 494 22.47 -22.23 -5.43
CA VAL A 494 23.17 -23.42 -5.95
C VAL A 494 24.26 -23.89 -4.99
N LEU A 495 25.01 -22.97 -4.38
CA LEU A 495 26.03 -23.29 -3.38
C LEU A 495 25.43 -23.86 -2.09
N GLY A 496 24.29 -23.32 -1.65
CA GLY A 496 23.52 -23.82 -0.52
C GLY A 496 23.01 -25.23 -0.76
N TYR A 497 22.35 -25.47 -1.89
CA TYR A 497 21.84 -26.77 -2.30
C TYR A 497 22.93 -27.84 -2.32
N ARG A 498 24.06 -27.59 -3.00
CA ARG A 498 25.20 -28.52 -3.04
C ARG A 498 25.73 -28.86 -1.65
N ARG A 499 25.68 -27.91 -0.72
CA ARG A 499 26.14 -28.12 0.65
C ARG A 499 25.19 -28.99 1.45
N VAL A 500 23.88 -28.75 1.34
CA VAL A 500 22.85 -29.59 1.97
C VAL A 500 22.94 -31.02 1.43
N MET A 501 23.07 -31.19 0.11
CA MET A 501 23.23 -32.51 -0.50
C MET A 501 24.48 -33.24 0.00
N LYS A 502 25.64 -32.58 0.05
CA LYS A 502 26.87 -33.19 0.61
C LYS A 502 26.71 -33.58 2.08
N TRP A 503 25.96 -32.80 2.86
CA TRP A 503 25.71 -33.11 4.26
C TRP A 503 24.72 -34.27 4.44
N ALA A 504 23.67 -34.33 3.62
CA ALA A 504 22.71 -35.43 3.59
C ALA A 504 23.39 -36.76 3.21
N VAL A 505 24.22 -36.77 2.16
CA VAL A 505 25.00 -37.94 1.75
C VAL A 505 25.93 -38.41 2.88
N ARG A 506 26.69 -37.50 3.51
CA ARG A 506 27.58 -37.85 4.63
C ARG A 506 26.84 -38.37 5.87
N ARG A 507 25.62 -37.92 6.12
CA ARG A 507 24.75 -38.48 7.17
C ARG A 507 24.26 -39.88 6.80
N GLY A 508 23.84 -40.09 5.55
CA GLY A 508 23.45 -41.40 5.04
C GLY A 508 24.59 -42.41 5.13
N GLU A 509 25.81 -42.02 4.73
CA GLU A 509 27.02 -42.83 4.89
C GLU A 509 27.34 -43.14 6.35
N ARG A 510 27.20 -42.16 7.26
CA ARG A 510 27.38 -42.37 8.71
C ARG A 510 26.32 -43.30 9.30
N SER A 511 25.06 -43.16 8.92
CA SER A 511 23.96 -44.04 9.32
C SER A 511 24.20 -45.48 8.84
N ALA A 512 24.56 -45.66 7.55
CA ALA A 512 24.87 -46.95 6.95
C ALA A 512 26.18 -47.57 7.51
N SER A 513 27.11 -46.76 8.00
CA SER A 513 28.30 -47.23 8.72
C SER A 513 27.98 -47.64 10.16
N GLY A 514 27.07 -46.92 10.84
CA GLY A 514 26.57 -47.26 12.18
C GLY A 514 25.77 -48.55 12.21
N GLU A 515 24.89 -48.79 11.23
CA GLU A 515 24.17 -50.06 11.05
C GLU A 515 25.12 -51.23 10.75
N ARG A 516 26.18 -51.00 9.96
CA ARG A 516 27.21 -52.01 9.71
C ARG A 516 28.04 -52.34 10.96
N VAL A 517 28.30 -51.36 11.83
CA VAL A 517 28.99 -51.58 13.12
C VAL A 517 28.08 -52.34 14.09
N LEU A 518 26.80 -51.98 14.21
CA LEU A 518 25.82 -52.70 15.03
C LEU A 518 25.59 -54.15 14.54
N GLY A 519 25.54 -54.36 13.23
CA GLY A 519 25.46 -55.70 12.62
C GLY A 519 26.73 -56.55 12.79
N ARG A 520 27.89 -55.93 13.02
CA ARG A 520 29.16 -56.62 13.30
C ARG A 520 29.31 -56.93 14.80
N VAL A 521 28.82 -56.06 15.69
CA VAL A 521 28.76 -56.29 17.14
C VAL A 521 27.74 -57.40 17.50
N SER A 522 26.62 -57.52 16.78
CA SER A 522 25.66 -58.62 16.97
C SER A 522 26.14 -59.99 16.47
N ARG A 523 27.10 -60.02 15.50
CA ARG A 523 27.81 -61.25 15.10
C ARG A 523 28.92 -61.62 16.07
N LEU A 524 29.64 -60.65 16.64
CA LEU A 524 30.68 -60.90 17.65
C LEU A 524 30.12 -61.39 18.99
N ARG A 525 28.93 -60.93 19.42
CA ARG A 525 28.25 -61.49 20.61
C ARG A 525 27.75 -62.93 20.42
N ARG A 526 27.58 -63.39 19.17
CA ARG A 526 27.22 -64.77 18.85
C ARG A 526 28.42 -65.75 18.84
N TRP A 527 29.64 -65.24 19.01
CA TRP A 527 30.88 -66.03 18.99
C TRP A 527 31.57 -66.19 20.36
N CYS A 528 31.09 -65.49 21.40
CA CYS A 528 31.66 -65.56 22.76
C CYS A 528 30.73 -66.20 23.82
N GLY A 529 29.69 -66.93 23.42
CA GLY A 529 28.76 -67.58 24.34
C GLY A 529 28.46 -69.02 23.94
N ALA A 530 29.44 -69.92 24.13
CA ALA A 530 29.23 -71.37 24.22
C ALA A 530 30.51 -72.03 24.76
N ARG A 531 30.66 -72.08 26.09
CA ARG A 531 31.37 -73.16 26.79
C ARG A 531 30.66 -73.40 28.12
N ASP A 532 29.79 -74.39 28.05
CA ASP A 532 29.40 -75.39 29.04
C ASP A 532 30.03 -75.30 30.43
N PHE A 533 29.16 -75.29 31.45
CA PHE A 533 29.32 -76.05 32.69
C PHE A 533 27.93 -76.35 33.26
N GLU A 534 27.55 -77.63 33.25
CA GLU A 534 26.61 -78.31 34.16
C GLU A 534 27.42 -79.45 34.83
N PRO A 535 26.99 -80.03 35.96
CA PRO A 535 25.71 -79.87 36.67
C PRO A 535 25.79 -79.10 37.99
#